data_AF-A0A6A5ZQB5-F1
#
_entry.id   AF-A0A6A5ZQB5-F1
#
_cell.length_a   1.000
_cell.length_b   1.000
_cell.length_c   1.000
_cell.angle_alpha   90.00
_cell.angle_beta   90.00
_cell.angle_gamma   90.00
#
_symmetry.space_group_name_H-M   'P 1'
#
loop_
_entity.id
_entity.type
_entity.pdbx_description
1 polymer ?
#
loop_
_entity_poly.entity_id
_entity_poly.type
_entity_poly.pdbx_seq_one_letter_code
_entity_poly.pdbx_strand_id
1 'polypeptide(L)'
;MSIPDDCFIYSAGEVLIDNDLSPCGVTNATNPRVPCCWKGDTCLSDGICIYTHSLDGGSGYTAAGCTDSGFGAGCRSLCTNNAFGDVVYDPVDKAWHCCSYPPGGPLNCTNPSEEQFLAPATNDLLTIQFLPKTGTATYQVASVASTTSATSPNRSPPSASTTTAVTSTSTTPNPTSAPSKNSGLSTGAAAGIGVGAAIGGIVLLGGFIYFAWRRRRNRKDAPYLYPATPQTPSTYINYQQAPATQLHGESKQMAPVEIGTSAK
;
A
#
# COMPACT_ATOMS: atom_id res chain seq x y z
N MET A 1 22.71 1.77 -20.77
CA MET A 1 22.06 2.64 -19.77
C MET A 1 21.58 1.76 -18.64
N SER A 2 22.10 1.93 -17.43
CA SER A 2 21.44 1.45 -16.23
C SER A 2 20.13 2.23 -16.06
N ILE A 3 19.02 1.51 -15.91
CA ILE A 3 17.73 2.09 -15.58
C ILE A 3 17.81 2.54 -14.12
N PRO A 4 17.29 3.71 -13.73
CA PRO A 4 17.27 4.11 -12.33
C PRO A 4 16.58 3.05 -11.47
N ASP A 5 17.19 2.71 -10.33
CA ASP A 5 16.65 1.79 -9.32
C ASP A 5 15.64 2.50 -8.39
N ASP A 6 15.07 3.62 -8.85
CA ASP A 6 14.12 4.41 -8.08
C ASP A 6 12.83 3.61 -7.91
N CYS A 7 12.38 3.51 -6.67
CA CYS A 7 11.15 2.85 -6.31
C CYS A 7 10.10 3.86 -5.87
N PHE A 8 8.87 3.64 -6.31
CA PHE A 8 7.71 4.45 -6.03
C PHE A 8 6.68 3.65 -5.25
N ILE A 9 5.98 4.31 -4.34
CA ILE A 9 4.89 3.72 -3.55
C ILE A 9 3.67 4.65 -3.57
N TYR A 10 2.47 4.07 -3.45
CA TYR A 10 1.28 4.86 -3.20
C TYR A 10 1.16 5.22 -1.72
N SER A 11 0.79 6.48 -1.45
CA SER A 11 0.42 6.93 -0.11
C SER A 11 -0.65 8.01 -0.23
N ALA A 12 -1.81 7.77 0.39
CA ALA A 12 -2.92 8.72 0.48
C ALA A 12 -3.38 9.29 -0.89
N GLY A 13 -3.37 8.46 -1.94
CA GLY A 13 -3.76 8.82 -3.30
C GLY A 13 -2.65 9.43 -4.16
N GLU A 14 -1.46 9.62 -3.60
CA GLU A 14 -0.29 10.16 -4.31
C GLU A 14 0.78 9.08 -4.54
N VAL A 15 1.62 9.30 -5.56
CA VAL A 15 2.78 8.44 -5.84
C VAL A 15 4.03 9.16 -5.34
N LEU A 16 4.74 8.53 -4.42
CA LEU A 16 5.94 9.06 -3.80
C LEU A 16 7.16 8.21 -4.15
N ILE A 17 8.32 8.85 -4.34
CA ILE A 17 9.60 8.15 -4.42
C ILE A 17 10.10 7.83 -3.01
N ASP A 18 10.59 6.61 -2.79
CA ASP A 18 11.10 6.17 -1.49
C ASP A 18 12.42 5.42 -1.66
N ASN A 19 13.47 5.94 -1.01
CA ASN A 19 14.84 5.42 -1.09
C ASN A 19 15.07 4.21 -0.18
N ASP A 20 14.15 3.91 0.73
CA ASP A 20 14.21 2.72 1.58
C ASP A 20 13.58 1.50 0.91
N LEU A 21 13.00 1.67 -0.28
CA LEU A 21 12.58 0.57 -1.14
C LEU A 21 13.73 0.05 -2.00
N SER A 22 13.62 -1.19 -2.46
CA SER A 22 14.49 -1.76 -3.48
C SER A 22 13.72 -2.68 -4.42
N PRO A 23 14.16 -2.80 -5.69
CA PRO A 23 13.51 -3.66 -6.67
C PRO A 23 13.53 -5.14 -6.29
N CYS A 24 12.39 -5.80 -6.45
CA CYS A 24 12.19 -7.24 -6.28
C CYS A 24 12.62 -8.03 -7.53
N GLY A 25 13.88 -7.85 -7.94
CA GLY A 25 14.44 -8.45 -9.13
C GLY A 25 15.29 -7.49 -9.93
N VAL A 26 15.90 -7.99 -11.01
CA VAL A 26 16.80 -7.19 -11.84
C VAL A 26 16.01 -6.34 -12.82
N THR A 27 16.19 -5.03 -12.77
CA THR A 27 15.68 -4.08 -13.76
C THR A 27 16.58 -4.08 -15.00
N ASN A 28 15.99 -4.14 -16.19
CA ASN A 28 16.71 -4.01 -17.46
C ASN A 28 15.76 -3.50 -18.55
N ALA A 29 16.26 -3.18 -19.74
CA ALA A 29 15.47 -2.73 -20.88
C ALA A 29 14.29 -3.68 -21.22
N THR A 30 14.45 -4.98 -20.97
CA THR A 30 13.39 -5.98 -21.18
C THR A 30 12.39 -6.03 -20.03
N ASN A 31 12.85 -5.84 -18.78
CA ASN A 31 12.04 -5.87 -17.57
C ASN A 31 12.25 -4.57 -16.77
N PRO A 32 11.77 -3.43 -17.28
CA PRO A 32 12.01 -2.12 -16.64
C PRO A 32 11.11 -1.89 -15.42
N ARG A 33 10.04 -2.67 -15.29
CA ARG A 33 8.97 -2.54 -14.29
C ARG A 33 8.98 -3.79 -13.42
N VAL A 34 9.40 -3.63 -12.17
CA VAL A 34 9.35 -4.71 -11.17
C VAL A 34 8.77 -4.16 -9.86
N PRO A 35 8.14 -5.01 -9.03
CA PRO A 35 7.69 -4.61 -7.70
C PRO A 35 8.87 -4.13 -6.84
N CYS A 36 8.58 -3.28 -5.86
CA CYS A 36 9.57 -2.83 -4.87
C CYS A 36 9.10 -3.11 -3.44
N CYS A 37 10.01 -3.56 -2.59
CA CYS A 37 9.75 -3.79 -1.17
C CYS A 37 10.77 -3.03 -0.31
N TRP A 38 10.45 -2.82 0.97
CA TRP A 38 11.41 -2.19 1.88
C TRP A 38 12.67 -3.03 2.05
N LYS A 39 13.80 -2.34 2.19
CA LYS A 39 15.08 -2.97 2.54
C LYS A 39 14.95 -3.66 3.90
N GLY A 40 15.27 -4.95 3.93
CA GLY A 40 15.08 -5.83 5.09
C GLY A 40 13.85 -6.72 5.04
N ASP A 41 12.99 -6.54 4.03
CA ASP A 41 11.80 -7.37 3.83
C ASP A 41 12.02 -8.41 2.72
N THR A 42 11.08 -9.35 2.61
CA THR A 42 11.09 -10.37 1.55
C THR A 42 10.04 -10.06 0.51
N CYS A 43 10.46 -10.01 -0.75
CA CYS A 43 9.59 -9.91 -1.91
C CYS A 43 8.86 -11.24 -2.13
N LEU A 44 7.53 -11.18 -2.23
CA LEU A 44 6.68 -12.30 -2.61
C LEU A 44 6.06 -12.04 -3.99
N SER A 45 5.41 -13.06 -4.56
CA SER A 45 4.64 -12.93 -5.80
C SER A 45 3.48 -11.94 -5.64
N ASP A 46 2.90 -11.56 -6.78
CA ASP A 46 1.67 -10.76 -6.84
C ASP A 46 1.79 -9.34 -6.25
N GLY A 47 3.01 -8.83 -6.10
CA GLY A 47 3.26 -7.47 -5.60
C GLY A 47 3.00 -7.34 -4.10
N ILE A 48 3.36 -8.37 -3.33
CA ILE A 48 3.26 -8.38 -1.87
C ILE A 48 4.68 -8.50 -1.29
N CYS A 49 4.93 -7.79 -0.20
CA CYS A 49 6.11 -7.97 0.62
C CYS A 49 5.71 -8.55 1.97
N ILE A 50 6.57 -9.40 2.54
CA ILE A 50 6.45 -9.85 3.92
C ILE A 50 7.57 -9.25 4.76
N TYR A 51 7.18 -8.74 5.91
CA TYR A 51 8.06 -8.14 6.88
C TYR A 51 7.99 -8.89 8.21
N THR A 52 9.11 -8.95 8.93
CA THR A 52 9.19 -9.62 10.23
C THR A 52 9.28 -8.64 11.40
N HIS A 53 9.27 -7.34 11.12
CA HIS A 53 9.26 -6.32 12.16
C HIS A 53 7.83 -6.16 12.72
N SER A 54 7.69 -6.09 14.04
CA SER A 54 6.37 -5.95 14.65
C SER A 54 5.90 -4.50 14.54
N LEU A 55 4.95 -4.25 13.63
CA LEU A 55 4.14 -3.02 13.62
C LEU A 55 2.90 -3.24 14.48
N ASP A 56 2.60 -2.29 15.37
CA ASP A 56 1.37 -2.35 16.15
C ASP A 56 0.15 -2.28 15.22
N GLY A 57 -0.71 -3.29 15.29
CA GLY A 57 -1.86 -3.45 14.39
C GLY A 57 -1.57 -3.93 12.96
N GLY A 58 -0.30 -4.21 12.62
CA GLY A 58 0.12 -4.70 11.30
C GLY A 58 -0.10 -6.21 11.09
N SER A 59 -0.18 -6.60 9.83
CA SER A 59 -0.43 -7.99 9.43
C SER A 59 0.84 -8.83 9.19
N GLY A 60 2.01 -8.18 9.06
CA GLY A 60 3.22 -8.80 8.53
C GLY A 60 3.36 -8.70 7.01
N TYR A 61 2.37 -8.15 6.31
CA TYR A 61 2.36 -8.05 4.86
C TYR A 61 2.01 -6.65 4.38
N THR A 62 2.61 -6.25 3.27
CA THR A 62 2.37 -4.95 2.63
C THR A 62 2.28 -5.11 1.13
N ALA A 63 1.49 -4.24 0.50
CA ALA A 63 1.55 -4.00 -0.92
C ALA A 63 2.94 -3.48 -1.31
N ALA A 64 3.44 -3.99 -2.43
CA ALA A 64 4.71 -3.55 -3.01
C ALA A 64 4.54 -2.21 -3.74
N GLY A 65 5.63 -1.45 -3.76
CA GLY A 65 5.82 -0.35 -4.70
C GLY A 65 6.17 -0.83 -6.11
N CYS A 66 6.66 0.08 -6.94
CA CYS A 66 7.05 -0.18 -8.32
C CYS A 66 8.28 0.63 -8.72
N THR A 67 9.12 0.10 -9.62
CA THR A 67 10.21 0.86 -10.25
C THR A 67 9.73 1.90 -11.29
N ASP A 68 8.43 2.04 -11.47
CA ASP A 68 7.79 2.98 -12.38
C ASP A 68 6.65 3.70 -11.67
N SER A 69 6.70 5.03 -11.68
CA SER A 69 5.71 5.89 -11.02
C SER A 69 4.31 5.81 -11.62
N GLY A 70 4.17 5.29 -12.84
CA GLY A 70 2.88 5.06 -13.49
C GLY A 70 2.23 3.72 -13.12
N PHE A 71 2.93 2.85 -12.36
CA PHE A 71 2.43 1.51 -11.98
C PHE A 71 1.85 0.72 -13.16
N GLY A 72 2.48 0.80 -14.33
CA GLY A 72 2.05 0.08 -15.52
C GLY A 72 2.28 -1.43 -15.44
N ALA A 73 2.10 -2.12 -16.57
CA ALA A 73 2.23 -3.58 -16.65
C ALA A 73 3.55 -4.10 -16.04
N GLY A 74 3.44 -5.03 -15.09
CA GLY A 74 4.56 -5.54 -14.28
C GLY A 74 4.49 -5.11 -12.81
N CYS A 75 3.72 -4.06 -12.51
CA CYS A 75 3.40 -3.63 -11.16
C CYS A 75 1.89 -3.57 -10.96
N ARG A 76 1.46 -3.56 -9.69
CA ARG A 76 0.06 -3.44 -9.32
C ARG A 76 -0.13 -2.19 -8.48
N SER A 77 -1.13 -1.39 -8.80
CA SER A 77 -1.59 -0.30 -7.94
C SER A 77 -2.49 -0.90 -6.85
N LEU A 78 -1.94 -1.07 -5.65
CA LEU A 78 -2.62 -1.68 -4.51
C LEU A 78 -2.64 -0.68 -3.34
N CYS A 79 -3.75 -0.64 -2.61
CA CYS A 79 -3.93 0.19 -1.41
C CYS A 79 -3.66 1.68 -1.66
N THR A 80 -4.10 2.19 -2.81
CA THR A 80 -3.64 3.50 -3.29
C THR A 80 -4.12 4.66 -2.43
N ASN A 81 -5.23 4.45 -1.71
CA ASN A 81 -5.89 5.49 -0.92
C ASN A 81 -5.39 5.56 0.53
N ASN A 82 -4.65 4.55 0.98
CA ASN A 82 -4.18 4.47 2.35
C ASN A 82 -2.82 5.17 2.51
N ALA A 83 -2.56 5.72 3.69
CA ALA A 83 -1.28 6.33 4.01
C ALA A 83 -0.12 5.32 3.95
N PHE A 84 -0.40 4.05 4.25
CA PHE A 84 0.53 2.95 4.07
C PHE A 84 -0.17 1.73 3.47
N GLY A 85 0.65 0.84 2.90
CA GLY A 85 0.21 -0.28 2.10
C GLY A 85 0.02 -1.60 2.85
N ASP A 86 -0.12 -1.63 4.18
CA ASP A 86 -0.34 -2.89 4.90
C ASP A 86 -1.59 -3.62 4.38
N VAL A 87 -1.47 -4.93 4.19
CA VAL A 87 -2.50 -5.80 3.61
C VAL A 87 -2.71 -7.04 4.46
N VAL A 88 -3.94 -7.55 4.50
CA VAL A 88 -4.29 -8.76 5.23
C VAL A 88 -5.08 -9.70 4.32
N TYR A 89 -4.79 -10.99 4.39
CA TYR A 89 -5.56 -12.00 3.65
C TYR A 89 -6.80 -12.41 4.45
N ASP A 90 -7.97 -12.31 3.83
CA ASP A 90 -9.21 -12.86 4.39
C ASP A 90 -9.48 -14.26 3.77
N PRO A 91 -9.46 -15.33 4.57
CA PRO A 91 -9.73 -16.68 4.08
C PRO A 91 -11.20 -16.94 3.70
N VAL A 92 -12.14 -16.12 4.17
CA VAL A 92 -13.57 -16.20 3.85
C VAL A 92 -13.80 -15.62 2.44
N ASP A 93 -13.30 -14.41 2.21
CA ASP A 93 -13.43 -13.73 0.91
C ASP A 93 -12.43 -14.25 -0.13
N LYS A 94 -11.40 -14.97 0.33
CA LYS A 94 -10.29 -15.47 -0.49
C LYS A 94 -9.61 -14.36 -1.28
N ALA A 95 -9.47 -13.21 -0.61
CA ALA A 95 -8.93 -11.99 -1.16
C ALA A 95 -8.01 -11.32 -0.14
N TRP A 96 -7.14 -10.46 -0.64
CA TRP A 96 -6.35 -9.56 0.20
C TRP A 96 -7.07 -8.23 0.32
N HIS A 97 -7.13 -7.72 1.54
CA HIS A 97 -7.71 -6.42 1.84
C HIS A 97 -6.61 -5.48 2.31
N CYS A 98 -6.75 -4.21 1.95
CA CYS A 98 -5.92 -3.16 2.50
C CYS A 98 -6.34 -2.90 3.95
N CYS A 99 -5.39 -2.76 4.86
CA CYS A 99 -5.70 -2.47 6.26
C CYS A 99 -6.29 -1.04 6.40
N SER A 100 -7.05 -0.79 7.46
CA SER A 100 -7.69 0.52 7.67
C SER A 100 -6.82 1.45 8.53
N TYR A 101 -7.00 2.75 8.31
CA TYR A 101 -6.37 3.83 9.09
C TYR A 101 -7.45 4.76 9.66
N PRO A 102 -8.03 4.42 10.82
CA PRO A 102 -9.04 5.27 11.44
C PRO A 102 -8.47 6.68 11.76
N PRO A 103 -9.29 7.75 11.67
CA PRO A 103 -8.82 9.11 11.93
C PRO A 103 -8.20 9.24 13.33
N GLY A 104 -6.90 9.52 13.38
CA GLY A 104 -6.16 9.66 14.65
C GLY A 104 -5.88 8.34 15.39
N GLY A 105 -6.14 7.19 14.75
CA GLY A 105 -5.80 5.87 15.29
C GLY A 105 -4.63 5.21 14.56
N PRO A 106 -4.09 4.11 15.12
CA PRO A 106 -3.03 3.34 14.48
C PRO A 106 -3.57 2.54 13.28
N LEU A 107 -2.64 1.98 12.50
CA LEU A 107 -2.91 0.91 11.53
C LEU A 107 -3.80 -0.18 12.15
N ASN A 108 -4.81 -0.65 11.42
CA ASN A 108 -5.69 -1.72 11.87
C ASN A 108 -6.00 -2.72 10.75
N CYS A 109 -5.37 -3.88 10.81
CA CYS A 109 -5.65 -5.00 9.90
C CYS A 109 -6.76 -5.95 10.38
N THR A 110 -7.28 -5.79 11.60
CA THR A 110 -8.39 -6.62 12.12
C THR A 110 -9.74 -6.19 11.54
N ASN A 111 -9.88 -4.91 11.23
CA ASN A 111 -11.03 -4.36 10.54
C ASN A 111 -10.52 -3.67 9.26
N PRO A 112 -10.22 -4.43 8.20
CA PRO A 112 -9.64 -3.89 6.97
C PRO A 112 -10.62 -2.97 6.22
N SER A 113 -10.13 -2.28 5.19
CA SER A 113 -10.95 -1.46 4.31
C SER A 113 -11.67 -2.32 3.25
N GLU A 114 -12.61 -1.70 2.54
CA GLU A 114 -13.31 -2.30 1.41
C GLU A 114 -12.42 -2.42 0.15
N GLU A 115 -11.22 -1.82 0.15
CA GLU A 115 -10.27 -1.95 -0.96
C GLU A 115 -9.61 -3.32 -0.89
N GLN A 116 -9.86 -4.15 -1.91
CA GLN A 116 -9.39 -5.52 -1.97
C GLN A 116 -8.82 -5.88 -3.32
N PHE A 117 -8.01 -6.93 -3.35
CA PHE A 117 -7.41 -7.46 -4.56
C PHE A 117 -7.21 -8.98 -4.47
N LEU A 118 -7.19 -9.62 -5.64
CA LEU A 118 -6.95 -11.05 -5.74
C LEU A 118 -5.45 -11.34 -5.79
N ALA A 119 -5.01 -12.31 -5.00
CA ALA A 119 -3.69 -12.93 -5.04
C ALA A 119 -3.79 -14.30 -4.32
N PRO A 120 -2.81 -15.20 -4.49
CA PRO A 120 -2.77 -16.45 -3.73
C PRO A 120 -2.82 -16.22 -2.22
N ALA A 121 -3.27 -17.23 -1.47
CA ALA A 121 -3.23 -17.21 -0.01
C ALA A 121 -1.77 -17.15 0.49
N THR A 122 -1.58 -16.76 1.74
CA THR A 122 -0.26 -16.55 2.36
C THR A 122 0.74 -17.67 2.12
N ASN A 123 0.32 -18.94 2.25
CA ASN A 123 1.19 -20.12 2.07
C ASN A 123 1.44 -20.49 0.61
N ASP A 124 0.66 -19.93 -0.32
CA ASP A 124 0.77 -20.19 -1.76
C ASP A 124 1.51 -19.06 -2.50
N LEU A 125 1.86 -17.99 -1.79
CA LEU A 125 2.71 -16.92 -2.33
C LEU A 125 4.14 -17.46 -2.56
N LEU A 126 4.69 -17.16 -3.73
CA LEU A 126 6.05 -17.56 -4.06
C LEU A 126 7.03 -16.54 -3.51
N THR A 127 8.01 -17.00 -2.75
CA THR A 127 9.15 -16.16 -2.35
C THR A 127 10.01 -15.82 -3.56
N ILE A 128 10.17 -14.53 -3.84
CA ILE A 128 11.03 -14.05 -4.94
C ILE A 128 12.44 -13.85 -4.42
N GLN A 129 12.63 -12.96 -3.44
CA GLN A 129 13.94 -12.54 -2.98
C GLN A 129 13.87 -11.85 -1.61
N PHE A 130 14.89 -12.04 -0.78
CA PHE A 130 15.11 -11.22 0.41
C PHE A 130 15.93 -9.96 0.07
N LEU A 131 15.47 -8.79 0.50
CA LEU A 131 16.18 -7.53 0.32
C LEU A 131 17.03 -7.22 1.55
N PRO A 132 18.36 -7.09 1.43
CA PRO A 132 19.20 -6.75 2.57
C PRO A 132 18.97 -5.30 3.03
N LYS A 133 19.04 -5.05 4.34
CA LYS A 133 18.96 -3.69 4.92
C LYS A 133 20.12 -2.79 4.50
N THR A 134 21.29 -3.39 4.29
CA THR A 134 22.52 -2.72 3.88
C THR A 134 23.23 -3.54 2.80
N GLY A 135 23.91 -2.85 1.87
CA GLY A 135 24.60 -3.49 0.75
C GLY A 135 23.74 -3.64 -0.50
N THR A 136 24.29 -4.26 -1.53
CA THR A 136 23.64 -4.48 -2.83
C THR A 136 22.72 -5.70 -2.77
N ALA A 137 21.51 -5.59 -3.33
CA ALA A 137 20.58 -6.70 -3.41
C ALA A 137 21.24 -7.90 -4.13
N THR A 138 21.34 -9.05 -3.46
CA THR A 138 21.84 -10.28 -4.07
C THR A 138 20.66 -11.05 -4.63
N TYR A 139 20.51 -11.03 -5.95
CA TYR A 139 19.40 -11.68 -6.65
C TYR A 139 19.53 -13.20 -6.54
N GLN A 140 18.61 -13.84 -5.83
CA GLN A 140 18.43 -15.29 -5.90
C GLN A 140 17.73 -15.57 -7.24
N VAL A 141 18.41 -16.27 -8.14
CA VAL A 141 17.77 -16.75 -9.37
C VAL A 141 16.78 -17.83 -8.96
N ALA A 142 15.48 -17.56 -9.12
CA ALA A 142 14.45 -18.57 -8.90
C ALA A 142 14.73 -19.77 -9.82
N SER A 143 15.12 -20.91 -9.23
CA SER A 143 15.24 -22.17 -9.95
C SER A 143 13.84 -22.78 -10.04
N VAL A 144 13.23 -22.68 -11.23
CA VAL A 144 12.01 -23.43 -11.54
C VAL A 144 12.36 -24.92 -11.64
N ALA A 145 12.15 -25.67 -10.56
CA ALA A 145 12.23 -27.11 -10.57
C ALA A 145 11.09 -27.67 -11.46
N SER A 146 11.40 -27.93 -12.73
CA SER A 146 10.48 -28.59 -13.66
C SER A 146 10.36 -30.07 -13.29
N THR A 147 9.29 -30.45 -12.59
CA THR A 147 8.98 -31.86 -12.36
C THR A 147 8.45 -32.48 -13.66
N THR A 148 9.33 -33.08 -14.45
CA THR A 148 8.96 -33.91 -15.60
C THR A 148 8.63 -35.32 -15.09
N SER A 149 7.35 -35.58 -14.80
CA SER A 149 6.86 -36.94 -14.57
C SER A 149 6.67 -37.66 -15.90
N ALA A 150 7.74 -38.27 -16.42
CA ALA A 150 7.64 -39.27 -17.47
C ALA A 150 7.40 -40.65 -16.84
N THR A 151 6.19 -41.17 -16.96
CA THR A 151 5.91 -42.60 -16.77
C THR A 151 5.33 -43.16 -18.07
N SER A 152 6.10 -44.05 -18.69
CA SER A 152 5.61 -44.98 -19.70
C SER A 152 6.00 -46.38 -19.23
N PRO A 153 5.08 -47.36 -19.35
CA PRO A 153 5.48 -48.53 -20.11
C PRO A 153 4.37 -49.06 -21.03
N ASN A 154 4.73 -49.20 -22.30
CA ASN A 154 4.63 -50.41 -23.12
C ASN A 154 3.40 -51.33 -22.95
N ARG A 155 2.51 -51.35 -23.95
CA ARG A 155 1.72 -52.54 -24.34
C ARG A 155 1.46 -52.55 -25.86
N SER A 156 1.72 -53.71 -26.45
CA SER A 156 1.74 -54.06 -27.87
C SER A 156 0.39 -53.92 -28.62
N PRO A 157 0.38 -53.93 -29.97
CA PRO A 157 -0.81 -53.68 -30.79
C PRO A 157 -1.54 -54.96 -31.21
N PRO A 158 -2.78 -54.83 -31.72
CA PRO A 158 -3.23 -55.68 -32.81
C PRO A 158 -3.73 -54.88 -34.04
N SER A 159 -3.54 -55.52 -35.19
CA SER A 159 -3.75 -55.07 -36.56
C SER A 159 -5.20 -54.88 -37.02
N ALA A 160 -5.30 -54.09 -38.10
CA ALA A 160 -6.12 -54.24 -39.31
C ALA A 160 -7.64 -53.90 -39.27
N SER A 161 -8.03 -52.91 -40.09
CA SER A 161 -8.84 -53.07 -41.32
C SER A 161 -9.14 -51.68 -41.93
N THR A 162 -8.60 -51.34 -43.11
CA THR A 162 -9.24 -51.37 -44.44
C THR A 162 -10.07 -50.11 -44.79
N THR A 163 -9.47 -49.29 -45.67
CA THR A 163 -9.99 -48.55 -46.83
C THR A 163 -11.50 -48.23 -46.92
N THR A 164 -11.87 -46.95 -47.13
CA THR A 164 -12.45 -46.44 -48.40
C THR A 164 -12.49 -44.91 -48.42
N ALA A 165 -12.12 -44.31 -49.55
CA ALA A 165 -12.37 -42.92 -49.91
C ALA A 165 -13.76 -42.78 -50.53
N VAL A 166 -14.48 -41.67 -50.28
CA VAL A 166 -15.28 -40.95 -51.30
C VAL A 166 -15.73 -39.56 -50.83
N THR A 167 -15.60 -38.64 -51.77
CA THR A 167 -16.08 -37.26 -51.98
C THR A 167 -17.46 -36.89 -51.41
N SER A 168 -17.62 -35.64 -50.97
CA SER A 168 -18.89 -34.88 -51.10
C SER A 168 -18.64 -33.36 -51.10
N THR A 169 -19.28 -32.71 -52.06
CA THR A 169 -19.15 -31.32 -52.50
C THR A 169 -20.09 -30.37 -51.74
N SER A 170 -19.67 -29.11 -51.58
CA SER A 170 -20.49 -27.88 -51.60
C SER A 170 -21.63 -27.66 -50.57
N THR A 171 -21.53 -26.62 -49.73
CA THR A 171 -22.34 -25.38 -49.88
C THR A 171 -22.08 -24.38 -48.72
N THR A 172 -21.80 -23.13 -49.08
CA THR A 172 -21.72 -21.94 -48.20
C THR A 172 -23.12 -21.55 -47.71
N PRO A 173 -23.26 -21.01 -46.48
CA PRO A 173 -23.79 -19.66 -46.39
C PRO A 173 -23.08 -18.76 -45.36
N ASN A 174 -22.95 -17.50 -45.75
CA ASN A 174 -22.46 -16.37 -44.98
C ASN A 174 -23.54 -15.90 -43.97
N PRO A 175 -23.17 -15.54 -42.72
CA PRO A 175 -24.00 -14.66 -41.90
C PRO A 175 -23.42 -13.25 -41.81
N THR A 176 -24.34 -12.31 -42.03
CA THR A 176 -24.29 -10.86 -42.11
C THR A 176 -23.79 -10.16 -40.84
N SER A 177 -23.03 -9.08 -41.03
CA SER A 177 -22.54 -8.16 -39.99
C SER A 177 -23.68 -7.54 -39.16
N ALA A 178 -23.56 -7.61 -37.82
CA ALA A 178 -24.41 -6.87 -36.88
C ALA A 178 -23.81 -5.49 -36.55
N PRO A 179 -24.63 -4.44 -36.34
CA PRO A 179 -24.15 -3.07 -36.18
C PRO A 179 -23.64 -2.76 -34.76
N SER A 180 -22.63 -1.90 -34.70
CA SER A 180 -22.00 -1.35 -33.50
C SER A 180 -23.00 -0.59 -32.62
N LYS A 181 -23.06 -0.92 -31.32
CA LYS A 181 -23.83 -0.15 -30.32
C LYS A 181 -22.92 0.91 -29.70
N ASN A 182 -23.21 2.18 -29.96
CA ASN A 182 -22.62 3.31 -29.24
C ASN A 182 -23.30 3.46 -27.87
N SER A 183 -22.55 3.31 -26.79
CA SER A 183 -22.99 3.57 -25.42
C SER A 183 -22.80 5.05 -25.06
N GLY A 184 -23.79 5.88 -25.40
CA GLY A 184 -23.92 7.25 -24.89
C GLY A 184 -24.73 7.26 -23.59
N LEU A 185 -24.23 7.94 -22.56
CA LEU A 185 -24.93 8.11 -21.28
C LEU A 185 -26.25 8.86 -21.50
N SER A 186 -27.34 8.28 -20.99
CA SER A 186 -28.70 8.80 -21.12
C SER A 186 -28.81 10.23 -20.58
N THR A 187 -29.58 11.06 -21.27
CA THR A 187 -29.85 12.47 -20.96
C THR A 187 -30.31 12.70 -19.51
N GLY A 188 -30.89 11.69 -18.87
CA GLY A 188 -31.28 11.72 -17.45
C GLY A 188 -30.11 11.74 -16.46
N ALA A 189 -28.96 11.13 -16.79
CA ALA A 189 -27.77 11.15 -15.94
C ALA A 189 -27.06 12.53 -15.98
N ALA A 190 -27.05 13.18 -17.15
CA ALA A 190 -26.49 14.52 -17.31
C ALA A 190 -27.29 15.60 -16.58
N ALA A 191 -28.62 15.46 -16.52
CA ALA A 191 -29.49 16.43 -15.83
C ALA A 191 -29.35 16.39 -14.30
N GLY A 192 -29.04 15.23 -13.71
CA GLY A 192 -28.88 15.08 -12.26
C GLY A 192 -27.60 15.72 -11.69
N ILE A 193 -26.51 15.75 -12.46
CA ILE A 193 -25.21 16.26 -12.00
C ILE A 193 -25.20 17.80 -11.94
N GLY A 194 -25.96 18.47 -12.81
CA GLY A 194 -25.97 19.94 -12.88
C GLY A 194 -26.56 20.63 -11.65
N VAL A 195 -27.60 20.06 -11.02
CA VAL A 195 -28.28 20.70 -9.89
C VAL A 195 -27.53 20.50 -8.57
N GLY A 196 -26.88 19.34 -8.38
CA GLY A 196 -26.12 19.03 -7.16
C GLY A 196 -24.88 19.91 -6.96
N ALA A 197 -24.18 20.25 -8.04
CA ALA A 197 -22.95 21.04 -7.98
C ALA A 197 -23.17 22.48 -7.50
N ALA A 198 -24.28 23.12 -7.90
CA ALA A 198 -24.59 24.49 -7.50
C ALA A 198 -24.86 24.62 -5.99
N ILE A 199 -25.62 23.68 -5.43
CA ILE A 199 -25.96 23.69 -3.99
C ILE A 199 -24.73 23.31 -3.15
N GLY A 200 -23.99 22.26 -3.57
CA GLY A 200 -22.77 21.84 -2.88
C GLY A 200 -21.70 22.93 -2.83
N GLY A 201 -21.49 23.66 -3.93
CA GLY A 201 -20.52 24.74 -4.00
C GLY A 201 -20.82 25.89 -3.04
N ILE A 202 -22.08 26.30 -2.91
CA ILE A 202 -22.49 27.39 -2.02
C ILE A 202 -22.30 27.00 -0.55
N VAL A 203 -22.64 25.75 -0.18
CA VAL A 203 -22.48 25.26 1.19
C VAL A 203 -21.00 25.14 1.58
N LEU A 204 -20.16 24.62 0.69
CA LEU A 204 -18.72 24.50 0.94
C LEU A 204 -18.05 25.87 1.05
N LEU A 205 -18.39 26.81 0.16
CA LEU A 205 -17.82 28.16 0.20
C LEU A 205 -18.28 28.94 1.45
N GLY A 206 -19.56 28.84 1.80
CA GLY A 206 -20.10 29.44 3.03
C GLY A 206 -19.48 28.85 4.29
N GLY A 207 -19.33 27.52 4.34
CA GLY A 207 -18.69 26.80 5.45
C GLY A 207 -17.22 27.18 5.62
N PHE A 208 -16.47 27.30 4.51
CA PHE A 208 -15.06 27.70 4.54
C PHE A 208 -14.88 29.12 5.06
N ILE A 209 -15.70 30.07 4.59
CA ILE A 209 -15.65 31.47 5.05
C ILE A 209 -15.99 31.57 6.55
N TYR A 210 -17.05 30.87 6.98
CA TYR A 210 -17.45 30.84 8.39
C TYR A 210 -16.36 30.24 9.30
N PHE A 211 -15.75 29.13 8.88
CA PHE A 211 -14.68 28.46 9.62
C PHE A 211 -13.43 29.33 9.73
N ALA A 212 -13.01 29.97 8.64
CA ALA A 212 -11.88 30.89 8.63
C ALA A 212 -12.12 32.11 9.54
N TRP A 213 -13.34 32.66 9.53
CA TRP A 213 -13.70 33.78 10.40
C TRP A 213 -13.73 33.41 11.89
N ARG A 214 -14.24 32.21 12.23
CA ARG A 214 -14.22 31.68 13.60
C ARG A 214 -12.79 31.46 14.10
N ARG A 215 -11.91 30.90 13.27
CA ARG A 215 -10.50 30.71 13.61
C ARG A 215 -9.76 32.04 13.83
N ARG A 216 -10.10 33.07 13.05
CA ARG A 216 -9.50 34.40 13.19
C ARG A 216 -9.96 35.13 14.46
N ARG A 217 -11.22 34.96 14.88
CA ARG A 217 -11.72 35.56 16.13
C ARG A 217 -11.15 34.93 17.41
N ASN A 218 -10.65 33.69 17.32
CA ASN A 218 -10.00 33.01 18.44
C ASN A 218 -8.50 33.30 18.56
N ARG A 219 -7.94 34.19 17.72
CA ARG A 219 -6.58 34.72 17.87
C ARG A 219 -6.65 36.13 18.41
N LYS A 220 -6.91 36.25 19.71
CA LYS A 220 -6.45 37.41 20.49
C LYS A 220 -5.08 37.02 21.06
N ASP A 221 -4.14 37.95 20.92
CA ASP A 221 -2.79 37.98 21.49
C ASP A 221 -1.71 37.16 20.75
N ALA A 222 -1.03 37.84 19.81
CA ALA A 222 0.34 37.52 19.44
C ALA A 222 1.25 38.62 20.03
N PRO A 223 2.15 38.31 20.99
CA PRO A 223 3.21 39.21 21.36
C PRO A 223 4.20 39.41 20.20
N TYR A 224 4.70 40.62 20.13
CA TYR A 224 5.52 41.19 19.08
C TYR A 224 6.81 40.41 18.77
N LEU A 225 7.17 40.46 17.49
CA LEU A 225 8.45 40.11 16.88
C LEU A 225 9.65 40.72 17.64
N TYR A 226 10.68 39.91 17.89
CA TYR A 226 12.06 40.39 17.99
C TYR A 226 12.85 39.84 16.79
N PRO A 227 13.54 40.67 16.01
CA PRO A 227 14.37 40.21 14.90
C PRO A 227 15.66 39.55 15.40
N ALA A 228 16.03 38.46 14.72
CA ALA A 228 17.21 37.66 14.98
C ALA A 228 18.52 38.43 14.73
N THR A 229 19.44 38.39 15.68
CA THR A 229 20.85 38.75 15.48
C THR A 229 21.65 37.50 15.05
N PRO A 230 22.62 37.63 14.12
CA PRO A 230 23.46 36.53 13.66
C PRO A 230 24.55 36.20 14.68
N GLN A 231 24.66 34.94 15.11
CA GLN A 231 25.66 34.46 16.06
C GLN A 231 26.60 33.46 15.39
N THR A 232 27.89 33.75 15.49
CA THR A 232 29.06 32.99 15.03
C THR A 232 29.28 31.69 15.82
N PRO A 233 30.05 30.71 15.30
CA PRO A 233 30.10 29.36 15.85
C PRO A 233 31.08 29.29 17.04
N SER A 234 30.59 28.90 18.20
CA SER A 234 31.39 28.58 19.38
C SER A 234 31.22 27.12 19.77
N THR A 235 32.30 26.37 19.53
CA THR A 235 32.89 25.33 20.39
C THR A 235 31.93 24.41 21.16
N TYR A 236 31.75 23.18 20.68
CA TYR A 236 31.15 22.06 21.42
C TYR A 236 32.12 21.58 22.52
N ILE A 237 31.71 21.70 23.79
CA ILE A 237 32.28 20.96 24.91
C ILE A 237 31.53 19.65 25.04
N ASN A 238 32.30 18.57 24.99
CA ASN A 238 31.90 17.19 25.26
C ASN A 238 31.61 17.00 26.76
N TYR A 239 30.39 16.58 27.10
CA TYR A 239 30.09 16.02 28.42
C TYR A 239 29.90 14.52 28.30
N GLN A 240 30.98 13.79 28.57
CA GLN A 240 30.92 12.38 28.93
C GLN A 240 30.15 12.20 30.24
N GLN A 241 29.29 11.19 30.23
CA GLN A 241 28.50 10.67 31.35
C GLN A 241 29.35 10.39 32.59
N ALA A 242 28.82 10.79 33.75
CA ALA A 242 29.13 10.17 35.03
C ALA A 242 27.81 9.79 35.73
N PRO A 243 27.71 8.59 36.34
CA PRO A 243 26.49 8.14 37.02
C PRO A 243 26.48 8.64 38.47
N ALA A 244 25.31 9.01 38.99
CA ALA A 244 25.12 9.22 40.42
C ALA A 244 23.81 8.59 40.90
N THR A 245 24.00 7.67 41.83
CA THR A 245 23.08 6.84 42.60
C THR A 245 22.00 7.59 43.40
N GLN A 246 20.84 6.94 43.47
CA GLN A 246 19.77 6.94 44.48
C GLN A 246 19.96 7.81 45.74
N LEU A 247 18.93 8.60 46.09
CA LEU A 247 18.54 8.78 47.49
C LEU A 247 17.06 9.18 47.64
N HIS A 248 16.43 8.45 48.55
CA HIS A 248 15.06 8.45 49.05
C HIS A 248 14.61 9.83 49.56
N GLY A 249 13.33 10.18 49.38
CA GLY A 249 12.76 11.43 49.89
C GLY A 249 11.26 11.54 49.69
N GLU A 250 10.50 10.82 50.51
CA GLU A 250 9.06 10.95 50.69
C GLU A 250 8.70 12.33 51.28
N SER A 251 7.77 13.05 50.66
CA SER A 251 7.03 14.15 51.30
C SER A 251 5.63 14.23 50.70
N LYS A 252 4.65 13.70 51.43
CA LYS A 252 3.23 13.86 51.13
C LYS A 252 2.77 15.25 51.59
N GLN A 253 2.26 16.03 50.64
CA GLN A 253 1.69 17.35 50.87
C GLN A 253 0.30 17.24 51.52
N MET A 254 0.11 18.00 52.60
CA MET A 254 -1.09 18.08 53.44
C MET A 254 -2.34 18.59 52.70
N ALA A 255 -3.49 18.00 53.04
CA ALA A 255 -4.82 18.46 52.67
C ALA A 255 -5.32 19.57 53.61
N PRO A 256 -6.22 20.46 53.15
CA PRO A 256 -6.70 21.60 53.93
C PRO A 256 -7.84 21.25 54.91
N VAL A 257 -7.94 22.10 55.92
CA VAL A 257 -8.80 22.06 57.11
C VAL A 257 -10.23 22.51 56.79
N GLU A 258 -11.22 21.75 57.27
CA GLU A 258 -12.62 22.16 57.40
C GLU A 258 -13.04 22.02 58.87
N ILE A 259 -13.60 23.11 59.43
CA ILE A 259 -14.05 23.24 60.82
C ILE A 259 -15.56 23.06 60.83
N GLY A 260 -16.05 21.98 61.45
CA GLY A 260 -17.47 21.73 61.69
C GLY A 260 -17.74 21.51 63.18
N THR A 261 -18.37 22.50 63.79
CA THR A 261 -18.80 22.57 65.19
C THR A 261 -20.06 21.74 65.43
N SER A 262 -20.10 20.86 66.44
CA SER A 262 -21.35 20.53 67.19
C SER A 262 -21.13 19.68 68.45
N ALA A 263 -21.99 19.93 69.44
CA ALA A 263 -22.22 19.30 70.74
C ALA A 263 -21.15 19.59 71.82
N LYS A 264 -21.52 20.11 73.01
CA LYS A 264 -22.70 19.83 73.84
C LYS A 264 -23.03 21.02 74.74
#